data_AF-A0AAW2TQ32-F1
#
_entry.id   AF-A0AAW2TQ32-F1
#
_cell.length_a   1.000
_cell.length_b   1.000
_cell.length_c   1.000
_cell.angle_alpha   90.00
_cell.angle_beta   90.00
_cell.angle_gamma   90.00
#
_symmetry.space_group_name_H-M   'P 1'
#
loop_
_entity.id
_entity.type
_entity.pdbx_description
1 polymer ?
#
loop_
_entity_poly.entity_id
_entity_poly.type
_entity_poly.pdbx_seq_one_letter_code
_entity_poly.pdbx_strand_id
1 'polypeptide(L)'
;MKIHLSFAYLVASFGVDLGSASWTLPKISREDFELIFYELDDSHDVKINLDEFTDLSHAIGLRFQKENSEPIFESCPTFYHSPVSEKLKDFVRSPKFGYVVAFILIMNFVAVVIETTLDIENNSAQEAWQKVEFVFGWIYVLEMALKVYAYGFVNYWRDGQNRFDFIITWVIVIGETTTFLSPRGLTFLSNGEWIRYLLIARMLRLIRLLMHVQQYRAFVATFLTLIPSLMPYLGTIFCVMCIYCSLGVQIFGGIVNAGNPNLSGTDLSDDDYLLFNFNDYPNGMVTLFNLLVMGNWQVWMQSYKDLTGTRWTYAYFVSFYLITVLLLLNLVVAFVLEAFFAEMDLESSEKSEDGEVKVSGYDFGLAFFLWLIFKFSLCFIVLVLDIHFRELKFDLLN
;
A
#
# COMPACT_ATOMS: atom_id res chain seq x y z
N MET A 1 -42.44 -20.49 5.19
CA MET A 1 -41.38 -21.42 5.66
C MET A 1 -41.14 -22.56 4.65
N LYS A 2 -40.73 -22.26 3.40
CA LYS A 2 -40.23 -23.28 2.45
C LYS A 2 -39.50 -22.75 1.19
N ILE A 3 -39.03 -21.50 1.21
CA ILE A 3 -38.21 -20.90 0.12
C ILE A 3 -36.79 -20.57 0.61
N HIS A 4 -36.60 -20.39 1.92
CA HIS A 4 -35.30 -20.05 2.53
C HIS A 4 -34.16 -21.07 2.33
N LEU A 5 -34.47 -22.36 2.12
CA LEU A 5 -33.42 -23.36 1.90
C LEU A 5 -32.94 -23.41 0.44
N SER A 6 -33.74 -22.98 -0.54
CA SER A 6 -33.41 -23.21 -1.95
C SER A 6 -32.39 -22.21 -2.48
N PHE A 7 -32.41 -20.97 -2.01
CA PHE A 7 -31.50 -19.91 -2.50
C PHE A 7 -30.08 -20.11 -1.95
N ALA A 8 -29.93 -20.45 -0.67
CA ALA A 8 -28.64 -20.71 -0.06
C ALA A 8 -27.94 -21.97 -0.63
N TYR A 9 -28.71 -23.02 -0.93
CA TYR A 9 -28.17 -24.24 -1.57
C TYR A 9 -27.78 -24.01 -3.04
N LEU A 10 -28.48 -23.12 -3.76
CA LEU A 10 -28.20 -22.84 -5.17
C LEU A 10 -26.94 -21.98 -5.35
N VAL A 11 -26.74 -20.97 -4.50
CA VAL A 11 -25.54 -20.12 -4.52
C VAL A 11 -24.28 -20.91 -4.14
N ALA A 12 -24.39 -21.87 -3.22
CA ALA A 12 -23.29 -22.79 -2.88
C ALA A 12 -22.93 -23.77 -4.03
N SER A 13 -23.87 -24.06 -4.95
CA SER A 13 -23.67 -25.02 -6.05
C SER A 13 -22.90 -24.44 -7.24
N PHE A 14 -22.68 -23.12 -7.31
CA PHE A 14 -21.99 -22.45 -8.43
C PHE A 14 -20.58 -21.92 -8.08
N GLY A 15 -19.99 -22.39 -6.96
CA GLY A 15 -18.57 -22.15 -6.67
C GLY A 15 -18.21 -20.73 -6.23
N VAL A 16 -19.20 -19.93 -5.81
CA VAL A 16 -18.94 -18.70 -5.05
C VAL A 16 -18.60 -19.12 -3.63
N ASP A 17 -17.34 -19.02 -3.25
CA ASP A 17 -16.85 -19.35 -1.90
C ASP A 17 -17.43 -18.35 -0.90
N LEU A 18 -18.64 -18.63 -0.41
CA LEU A 18 -19.31 -17.90 0.66
C LEU A 18 -18.61 -18.23 1.99
N GLY A 19 -17.39 -17.74 2.16
CA GLY A 19 -16.62 -17.91 3.39
C GLY A 19 -17.42 -17.43 4.59
N SER A 20 -17.83 -18.39 5.44
CA SER A 20 -18.38 -18.34 6.81
C SER A 20 -19.30 -17.18 7.26
N ALA A 21 -19.71 -16.29 6.38
CA ALA A 21 -20.53 -15.13 6.69
C ALA A 21 -21.97 -15.36 6.22
N SER A 22 -22.91 -15.34 7.17
CA SER A 22 -24.33 -15.40 6.91
C SER A 22 -24.81 -14.12 6.22
N TRP A 23 -25.45 -14.26 5.06
CA TRP A 23 -26.15 -13.17 4.38
C TRP A 23 -27.61 -13.17 4.85
N THR A 24 -28.06 -12.06 5.42
CA THR A 24 -29.46 -11.85 5.80
C THR A 24 -30.12 -10.93 4.77
N LEU A 25 -31.15 -11.45 4.08
CA LEU A 25 -32.05 -10.59 3.32
C LEU A 25 -32.82 -9.71 4.33
N PRO A 26 -32.90 -8.38 4.16
CA PRO A 26 -33.74 -7.53 4.98
C PRO A 26 -35.19 -8.01 4.91
N LYS A 27 -35.97 -7.67 5.94
CA LYS A 27 -37.43 -7.89 5.93
C LYS A 27 -38.06 -6.92 4.94
N ILE A 28 -38.01 -7.26 3.66
CA ILE A 28 -38.69 -6.53 2.58
C ILE A 28 -40.19 -6.76 2.76
N SER A 29 -40.98 -5.69 2.72
CA SER A 29 -42.44 -5.82 2.75
C SER A 29 -42.89 -6.56 1.48
N ARG A 30 -44.02 -7.27 1.53
CA ARG A 30 -44.49 -8.04 0.37
C ARG A 30 -44.74 -7.15 -0.85
N GLU A 31 -45.18 -5.92 -0.61
CA GLU A 31 -45.49 -4.90 -1.61
C GLU A 31 -44.21 -4.40 -2.30
N ASP A 32 -43.14 -4.14 -1.54
CA ASP A 32 -41.84 -3.73 -2.09
C ASP A 32 -41.20 -4.87 -2.90
N PHE A 33 -41.37 -6.12 -2.47
CA PHE A 33 -40.87 -7.28 -3.20
C PHE A 33 -41.62 -7.49 -4.53
N GLU A 34 -42.94 -7.31 -4.53
CA GLU A 34 -43.75 -7.40 -5.76
C GLU A 34 -43.40 -6.27 -6.74
N LEU A 35 -43.10 -5.08 -6.25
CA LEU A 35 -42.63 -3.96 -7.09
C LEU A 35 -41.24 -4.23 -7.69
N ILE A 36 -40.28 -4.70 -6.88
CA ILE A 36 -38.94 -5.08 -7.36
C ILE A 36 -39.03 -6.20 -8.40
N PHE A 37 -39.88 -7.19 -8.15
CA PHE A 37 -40.10 -8.30 -9.07
C PHE A 37 -40.72 -7.83 -10.39
N TYR A 38 -41.68 -6.91 -10.34
CA TYR A 38 -42.33 -6.35 -11.53
C TYR A 38 -41.36 -5.52 -12.39
N GLU A 39 -40.47 -4.74 -11.75
CA GLU A 39 -39.46 -3.95 -12.46
C GLU A 39 -38.34 -4.80 -13.06
N LEU A 40 -38.10 -6.00 -12.52
CA LEU A 40 -37.08 -6.93 -13.01
C LEU A 40 -37.59 -7.95 -14.04
N ASP A 41 -38.89 -8.20 -14.07
CA ASP A 41 -39.53 -9.10 -15.02
C ASP A 41 -39.75 -8.40 -16.37
N ASP A 42 -38.65 -8.14 -17.07
CA ASP A 42 -38.66 -7.56 -18.43
C ASP A 42 -39.51 -8.40 -19.38
N SER A 43 -39.53 -9.73 -19.18
CA SER A 43 -40.30 -10.67 -19.97
C SER A 43 -41.82 -10.65 -19.70
N HIS A 44 -42.25 -10.03 -18.59
CA HIS A 44 -43.64 -9.94 -18.12
C HIS A 44 -44.35 -11.29 -18.00
N ASP A 45 -43.62 -12.39 -17.80
CA ASP A 45 -44.16 -13.75 -17.77
C ASP A 45 -44.34 -14.30 -16.34
N VAL A 46 -44.06 -13.46 -15.34
CA VAL A 46 -44.12 -13.76 -13.90
C VAL A 46 -43.11 -14.84 -13.49
N LYS A 47 -42.09 -15.12 -14.32
CA LYS A 47 -41.01 -16.06 -14.06
C LYS A 47 -39.67 -15.39 -14.34
N ILE A 48 -38.77 -15.48 -13.37
CA ILE A 48 -37.43 -14.95 -13.53
C ILE A 48 -36.61 -15.90 -14.41
N ASN A 49 -36.13 -15.40 -15.56
CA ASN A 49 -35.19 -16.10 -16.41
C ASN A 49 -33.74 -16.00 -15.87
N LEU A 50 -32.77 -16.68 -16.48
CA LEU A 50 -31.39 -16.72 -15.93
C LEU A 50 -30.72 -15.33 -15.93
N ASP A 51 -31.03 -14.49 -16.90
CA ASP A 51 -30.44 -13.16 -17.05
C ASP A 51 -31.07 -12.18 -16.04
N GLU A 52 -32.40 -12.17 -15.93
CA GLU A 52 -33.16 -11.43 -14.91
C GLU A 52 -32.76 -11.88 -13.49
N PHE A 53 -32.48 -13.17 -13.28
CA PHE A 53 -31.97 -13.67 -12.00
C PHE A 53 -30.57 -13.13 -11.72
N THR A 54 -29.74 -13.00 -12.74
CA THR A 54 -28.38 -12.46 -12.63
C THR A 54 -28.45 -10.99 -12.29
N ASP A 55 -29.30 -10.22 -12.95
CA ASP A 55 -29.54 -8.82 -12.63
C ASP A 55 -30.12 -8.64 -11.22
N LEU A 56 -31.03 -9.52 -10.79
CA LEU A 56 -31.56 -9.52 -9.43
C LEU A 56 -30.43 -9.75 -8.43
N SER A 57 -29.57 -10.74 -8.69
CA SER A 57 -28.44 -11.07 -7.82
C SER A 57 -27.41 -9.95 -7.76
N HIS A 58 -27.20 -9.22 -8.86
CA HIS A 58 -26.32 -8.06 -8.92
C HIS A 58 -26.92 -6.87 -8.17
N ALA A 59 -28.21 -6.59 -8.38
CA ALA A 59 -28.96 -5.57 -7.66
C ALA A 59 -29.00 -5.87 -6.14
N ILE A 60 -29.17 -7.14 -5.78
CA ILE A 60 -29.06 -7.63 -4.40
C ILE A 60 -27.63 -7.38 -3.89
N GLY A 61 -26.60 -7.76 -4.64
CA GLY A 61 -25.20 -7.58 -4.26
C GLY A 61 -24.80 -6.11 -4.05
N LEU A 62 -25.39 -5.18 -4.81
CA LEU A 62 -25.15 -3.74 -4.68
C LEU A 62 -25.91 -3.12 -3.49
N ARG A 63 -27.12 -3.58 -3.19
CA ARG A 63 -27.99 -2.99 -2.15
C ARG A 63 -27.84 -3.63 -0.78
N PHE A 64 -27.48 -4.91 -0.70
CA PHE A 64 -27.47 -5.65 0.57
C PHE A 64 -26.07 -5.74 1.17
N GLN A 65 -25.85 -4.92 2.20
CA GLN A 65 -24.61 -4.93 2.97
C GLN A 65 -24.44 -6.24 3.74
N LYS A 66 -23.25 -6.84 3.64
CA LYS A 66 -22.85 -8.03 4.41
C LYS A 66 -22.84 -7.71 5.91
N GLU A 67 -23.74 -8.33 6.68
CA GLU A 67 -23.88 -8.18 8.14
C GLU A 67 -22.52 -8.27 8.86
N ASN A 68 -22.39 -7.53 9.97
CA ASN A 68 -21.21 -7.60 10.83
C ASN A 68 -21.15 -9.01 11.45
N SER A 69 -20.03 -9.71 11.25
CA SER A 69 -19.84 -11.04 11.84
C SER A 69 -19.85 -10.94 13.36
N GLU A 70 -20.45 -11.95 14.01
CA GLU A 70 -20.44 -12.10 15.46
C GLU A 70 -18.99 -12.13 15.99
N PRO A 71 -18.67 -11.36 17.04
CA PRO A 71 -17.31 -11.25 17.55
C PRO A 71 -16.88 -12.54 18.25
N ILE A 72 -15.61 -12.93 18.07
CA ILE A 72 -14.98 -14.13 18.66
C ILE A 72 -15.17 -14.22 20.19
N PHE A 73 -15.37 -13.08 20.86
CA PHE A 73 -15.58 -12.99 22.31
C PHE A 73 -16.98 -13.39 22.80
N GLU A 74 -17.91 -13.77 21.91
CA GLU A 74 -19.18 -14.40 22.31
C GLU A 74 -19.00 -15.73 23.05
N SER A 75 -17.84 -16.40 22.87
CA SER A 75 -17.45 -17.57 23.66
C SER A 75 -17.28 -17.29 25.18
N CYS A 76 -17.25 -16.02 25.61
CA CYS A 76 -17.24 -15.63 27.03
C CYS A 76 -18.38 -14.63 27.35
N PRO A 77 -19.64 -15.10 27.37
CA PRO A 77 -20.82 -14.23 27.39
C PRO A 77 -20.91 -13.37 28.66
N THR A 78 -20.47 -13.88 29.81
CA THR A 78 -20.60 -13.20 31.11
C THR A 78 -19.78 -11.91 31.21
N PHE A 79 -18.62 -11.85 30.55
CA PHE A 79 -17.76 -10.66 30.54
C PHE A 79 -18.11 -9.72 29.37
N TYR A 80 -18.52 -10.29 28.23
CA TYR A 80 -18.82 -9.54 27.02
C TYR A 80 -20.19 -8.80 27.07
N HIS A 81 -21.17 -9.32 27.81
CA HIS A 81 -22.47 -8.68 28.05
C HIS A 81 -22.53 -7.88 29.36
N SER A 82 -21.40 -7.68 30.04
CA SER A 82 -21.35 -6.82 31.23
C SER A 82 -21.70 -5.37 30.85
N PRO A 83 -22.44 -4.62 31.68
CA PRO A 83 -22.79 -3.22 31.41
C PRO A 83 -21.55 -2.31 31.27
N VAL A 84 -20.40 -2.73 31.81
CA VAL A 84 -19.12 -2.01 31.65
C VAL A 84 -18.55 -2.24 30.26
N SER A 85 -18.65 -3.47 29.74
CA SER A 85 -18.19 -3.83 28.39
C SER A 85 -19.05 -3.15 27.32
N GLU A 86 -20.37 -3.11 27.50
CA GLU A 86 -21.26 -2.41 26.56
C GLU A 86 -20.98 -0.90 26.52
N LYS A 87 -20.83 -0.25 27.68
CA LYS A 87 -20.43 1.17 27.72
C LYS A 87 -19.08 1.42 27.05
N LEU A 88 -18.12 0.51 27.20
CA LEU A 88 -16.82 0.61 26.54
C LEU A 88 -16.95 0.46 25.02
N LYS A 89 -17.74 -0.52 24.55
CA LYS A 89 -18.03 -0.72 23.13
C LYS A 89 -18.71 0.51 22.52
N ASP A 90 -19.70 1.06 23.20
CA ASP A 90 -20.40 2.28 22.77
C ASP A 90 -19.46 3.49 22.72
N PHE A 91 -18.56 3.61 23.70
CA PHE A 91 -17.55 4.66 23.70
C PHE A 91 -16.58 4.54 22.52
N VAL A 92 -16.04 3.34 22.24
CA VAL A 92 -15.11 3.10 21.12
C VAL A 92 -15.79 3.31 19.76
N ARG A 93 -17.08 2.97 19.64
CA ARG A 93 -17.88 3.22 18.43
C ARG A 93 -18.29 4.69 18.26
N SER A 94 -18.19 5.49 19.33
CA SER A 94 -18.56 6.90 19.27
C SER A 94 -17.55 7.73 18.47
N PRO A 95 -17.99 8.79 17.77
CA PRO A 95 -17.08 9.69 17.05
C PRO A 95 -16.11 10.42 17.99
N LYS A 96 -16.45 10.53 19.29
CA LYS A 96 -15.59 11.13 20.32
C LYS A 96 -14.28 10.37 20.47
N PHE A 97 -14.32 9.04 20.40
CA PHE A 97 -13.11 8.22 20.44
C PHE A 97 -12.19 8.53 19.26
N GLY A 98 -12.76 8.69 18.06
CA GLY A 98 -12.02 9.13 16.87
C GLY A 98 -11.28 10.46 17.07
N TYR A 99 -11.97 11.47 17.62
CA TYR A 99 -11.34 12.76 17.94
C TYR A 99 -10.22 12.65 18.99
N VAL A 100 -10.39 11.81 20.01
CA VAL A 100 -9.35 11.55 21.02
C VAL A 100 -8.11 10.92 20.38
N VAL A 101 -8.29 9.90 19.54
CA VAL A 101 -7.19 9.24 18.83
C VAL A 101 -6.49 10.21 17.87
N ALA A 102 -7.25 11.04 17.14
CA ALA A 102 -6.69 12.06 16.26
C ALA A 102 -5.88 13.10 17.04
N PHE A 103 -6.36 13.54 18.20
CA PHE A 103 -5.62 14.46 19.06
C PHE A 103 -4.31 13.86 19.58
N ILE A 104 -4.34 12.60 20.02
CA ILE A 104 -3.14 11.86 20.45
C ILE A 104 -2.12 11.77 19.30
N LEU A 105 -2.60 11.51 18.08
CA LEU A 105 -1.76 11.44 16.89
C LEU A 105 -1.07 12.78 16.57
N ILE A 106 -1.78 13.90 16.69
CA ILE A 106 -1.19 15.24 16.50
C ILE A 106 -0.14 15.53 17.57
N MET A 107 -0.40 15.18 18.83
CA MET A 107 0.62 15.34 19.89
C MET A 107 1.85 14.47 19.64
N ASN A 108 1.64 13.23 19.17
CA ASN A 108 2.74 12.34 18.82
C ASN A 108 3.55 12.88 17.64
N PHE A 109 2.91 13.49 16.63
CA PHE A 109 3.61 14.17 15.55
C PHE A 109 4.55 15.28 16.05
N VAL A 110 4.05 16.14 16.95
CA VAL A 110 4.87 17.20 17.55
C VAL A 110 6.04 16.61 18.34
N ALA A 111 5.81 15.52 19.08
CA ALA A 111 6.89 14.83 19.80
C ALA A 111 7.97 14.29 18.85
N VAL A 112 7.59 13.64 17.74
CA VAL A 112 8.52 13.12 16.72
C VAL A 112 9.33 14.24 16.09
N VAL A 113 8.70 15.37 15.76
CA VAL A 113 9.39 16.54 15.18
C VAL A 113 10.42 17.08 16.17
N ILE A 114 10.05 17.24 17.45
CA ILE A 114 10.97 17.71 18.49
C ILE A 114 12.13 16.73 18.68
N GLU A 115 11.85 15.43 18.79
CA GLU A 115 12.89 14.39 18.92
C GLU A 115 13.87 14.44 17.74
N THR A 116 13.35 14.50 16.51
CA THR A 116 14.16 14.54 15.29
C THR A 116 15.05 15.79 15.25
N THR A 117 14.52 16.95 15.65
CA THR A 117 15.34 18.18 15.72
C THR A 117 16.43 18.10 16.78
N LEU A 118 16.16 17.47 17.92
CA LEU A 118 17.14 17.30 19.01
C LEU A 118 18.21 16.26 18.68
N ASP A 119 17.86 15.22 17.91
CA ASP A 119 18.80 14.23 17.38
C ASP A 119 19.80 14.89 16.42
N ILE A 120 19.32 15.76 15.51
CA ILE A 120 20.19 16.55 14.62
C ILE A 120 21.12 17.48 15.43
N GLU A 121 20.63 18.05 16.53
CA GLU A 121 21.42 18.91 17.43
C GLU A 121 22.32 18.12 18.41
N ASN A 122 22.32 16.78 18.39
CA ASN A 122 23.06 15.91 19.31
C ASN A 122 22.85 16.27 20.80
N ASN A 123 21.61 16.61 21.17
CA ASN A 123 21.28 17.05 22.52
C ASN A 123 20.84 15.87 23.41
N SER A 124 21.33 15.80 24.65
CA SER A 124 20.97 14.75 25.63
C SER A 124 19.49 14.75 26.03
N ALA A 125 18.74 15.81 25.71
CA ALA A 125 17.28 15.85 25.87
C ALA A 125 16.54 14.80 25.02
N GLN A 126 17.18 14.22 23.99
CA GLN A 126 16.62 13.16 23.15
C GLN A 126 16.14 11.94 23.96
N GLU A 127 16.91 11.48 24.95
CA GLU A 127 16.55 10.29 25.75
C GLU A 127 15.23 10.47 26.52
N ALA A 128 14.89 11.70 26.90
CA ALA A 128 13.63 11.99 27.57
C ALA A 128 12.44 11.90 26.60
N TRP A 129 12.60 12.42 25.37
CA TRP A 129 11.59 12.35 24.33
C TRP A 129 11.37 10.92 23.84
N GLN A 130 12.42 10.11 23.73
CA GLN A 130 12.30 8.68 23.42
C GLN A 130 11.41 7.91 24.40
N LYS A 131 11.46 8.24 25.70
CA LYS A 131 10.56 7.64 26.71
C LYS A 131 9.11 8.06 26.50
N VAL A 132 8.88 9.32 26.13
CA VAL A 132 7.54 9.83 25.80
C VAL A 132 6.98 9.11 24.57
N GLU A 133 7.81 8.87 23.55
CA GLU A 133 7.41 8.12 22.37
C GLU A 133 7.05 6.66 22.67
N PHE A 134 7.81 6.02 23.56
CA PHE A 134 7.48 4.67 24.02
C PHE A 134 6.09 4.63 24.68
N VAL A 135 5.73 5.66 25.46
CA VAL A 135 4.38 5.79 26.04
C VAL A 135 3.32 5.94 24.94
N PHE A 136 3.57 6.74 23.91
CA PHE A 136 2.68 6.82 22.75
C PHE A 136 2.51 5.47 22.05
N GLY A 137 3.59 4.68 21.92
CA GLY A 137 3.55 3.30 21.42
C GLY A 137 2.50 2.45 22.13
N TRP A 138 2.51 2.44 23.47
CA TRP A 138 1.54 1.72 24.29
C TRP A 138 0.10 2.22 24.13
N ILE A 139 -0.09 3.54 23.97
CA ILE A 139 -1.41 4.11 23.73
C ILE A 139 -2.01 3.55 22.42
N TYR A 140 -1.19 3.39 21.37
CA TYR A 140 -1.65 2.81 20.09
C TYR A 140 -1.96 1.30 20.20
N VAL A 141 -1.19 0.55 20.98
CA VAL A 141 -1.51 -0.86 21.27
C VAL A 141 -2.85 -0.97 21.99
N LEU A 142 -3.09 -0.09 22.98
CA LEU A 142 -4.35 -0.03 23.71
C LEU A 142 -5.51 0.33 22.78
N GLU A 143 -5.34 1.34 21.92
CA GLU A 143 -6.32 1.77 20.94
C GLU A 143 -6.69 0.64 19.96
N MET A 144 -5.70 -0.06 19.41
CA MET A 144 -5.88 -1.24 18.58
C MET A 144 -6.64 -2.35 19.32
N ALA A 145 -6.23 -2.67 20.55
CA ALA A 145 -6.88 -3.70 21.36
C ALA A 145 -8.35 -3.37 21.66
N LEU A 146 -8.65 -2.10 21.98
CA LEU A 146 -10.01 -1.61 22.20
C LEU A 146 -10.87 -1.71 20.93
N LYS A 147 -10.32 -1.37 19.76
CA LYS A 147 -11.03 -1.51 18.48
C LYS A 147 -11.30 -2.97 18.14
N VAL A 148 -10.31 -3.85 18.25
CA VAL A 148 -10.47 -5.29 18.01
C VAL A 148 -11.51 -5.89 18.96
N TYR A 149 -11.52 -5.45 20.22
CA TYR A 149 -12.52 -5.86 21.20
C TYR A 149 -13.94 -5.35 20.86
N ALA A 150 -14.07 -4.10 20.42
CA ALA A 150 -15.38 -3.48 20.20
C ALA A 150 -16.06 -3.85 18.86
N TYR A 151 -15.27 -4.05 17.81
CA TYR A 151 -15.77 -4.43 16.48
C TYR A 151 -15.74 -5.95 16.25
N GLY A 152 -14.87 -6.68 16.96
CA GLY A 152 -14.54 -8.06 16.66
C GLY A 152 -13.48 -8.16 15.56
N PHE A 153 -12.63 -9.18 15.62
CA PHE A 153 -11.46 -9.30 14.73
C PHE A 153 -11.84 -9.30 13.24
N VAL A 154 -12.92 -9.99 12.86
CA VAL A 154 -13.35 -10.10 11.46
C VAL A 154 -13.85 -8.75 10.92
N ASN A 155 -14.69 -8.02 11.66
CA ASN A 155 -15.15 -6.70 11.23
C ASN A 155 -14.02 -5.68 11.24
N TYR A 156 -13.11 -5.77 12.21
CA TYR A 156 -11.90 -4.94 12.25
C TYR A 156 -11.02 -5.16 11.00
N TRP A 157 -10.83 -6.42 10.58
CA TRP A 157 -10.03 -6.76 9.40
C TRP A 157 -10.69 -6.42 8.06
N ARG A 158 -12.02 -6.21 8.03
CA ARG A 158 -12.72 -5.79 6.80
C ARG A 158 -12.37 -4.37 6.39
N ASP A 159 -12.08 -3.50 7.36
CA ASP A 159 -11.68 -2.12 7.08
C ASP A 159 -10.19 -2.02 6.70
N GLY A 160 -9.90 -1.40 5.55
CA GLY A 160 -8.54 -1.18 5.07
C GLY A 160 -7.70 -0.31 6.02
N GLN A 161 -8.32 0.69 6.65
CA GLN A 161 -7.64 1.59 7.58
C GLN A 161 -7.17 0.85 8.83
N ASN A 162 -8.03 -0.01 9.38
CA ASN A 162 -7.74 -0.80 10.57
C ASN A 162 -6.70 -1.91 10.28
N ARG A 163 -6.71 -2.50 9.08
CA ARG A 163 -5.65 -3.44 8.65
C ARG A 163 -4.27 -2.77 8.62
N PHE A 164 -4.18 -1.61 7.99
CA PHE A 164 -2.93 -0.85 7.93
C PHE A 164 -2.42 -0.49 9.34
N ASP A 165 -3.31 0.01 10.21
CA ASP A 165 -3.00 0.33 11.59
C ASP A 165 -2.48 -0.88 12.37
N PHE A 166 -3.15 -2.02 12.24
CA PHE A 166 -2.74 -3.25 12.90
C PHE A 166 -1.32 -3.65 12.52
N ILE A 167 -1.00 -3.67 11.21
CA ILE A 167 0.33 -4.04 10.72
C ILE A 167 1.38 -3.08 11.28
N ILE A 168 1.16 -1.77 11.18
CA ILE A 168 2.12 -0.77 11.67
C ILE A 168 2.31 -0.87 13.18
N THR A 169 1.24 -1.05 13.94
CA THR A 169 1.31 -1.18 15.40
C THR A 169 2.07 -2.43 15.82
N TRP A 170 1.88 -3.57 15.14
CA TRP A 170 2.66 -4.78 15.39
C TRP A 170 4.14 -4.63 15.01
N VAL A 171 4.46 -4.02 13.87
CA VAL A 171 5.85 -3.75 13.46
C VAL A 171 6.58 -2.93 14.52
N ILE A 172 5.92 -1.89 15.06
CA ILE A 172 6.50 -1.03 16.10
C ILE A 172 6.65 -1.78 17.42
N VAL A 173 5.65 -2.55 17.86
CA VAL A 173 5.74 -3.34 19.10
C VAL A 173 6.85 -4.37 19.02
N ILE A 174 6.98 -5.07 17.89
CA ILE A 174 8.04 -6.05 17.68
C ILE A 174 9.41 -5.35 17.73
N GLY A 175 9.56 -4.24 17.02
CA GLY A 175 10.83 -3.51 17.01
C GLY A 175 11.20 -2.89 18.37
N GLU A 176 10.22 -2.42 19.14
CA GLU A 176 10.48 -1.96 20.51
C GLU A 176 10.86 -3.14 21.42
N THR A 177 10.16 -4.26 21.32
CA THR A 177 10.45 -5.46 22.11
C THR A 177 11.84 -6.03 21.82
N THR A 178 12.28 -6.05 20.55
CA THR A 178 13.63 -6.49 20.18
C THR A 178 14.70 -5.55 20.74
N THR A 179 14.44 -4.23 20.75
CA THR A 179 15.34 -3.22 21.34
C THR A 179 15.50 -3.43 22.85
N PHE A 180 14.42 -3.78 23.57
CA PHE A 180 14.47 -4.04 25.01
C PHE A 180 15.12 -5.38 25.38
N LEU A 181 14.90 -6.44 24.59
CA LEU A 181 15.39 -7.79 24.88
C LEU A 181 16.85 -8.01 24.47
N SER A 182 17.39 -7.21 23.53
CA SER A 182 18.79 -7.33 23.08
C SER A 182 19.67 -6.12 23.40
N PRO A 183 19.93 -5.75 24.67
CA PRO A 183 20.90 -4.71 24.98
C PRO A 183 22.36 -5.05 24.59
N ARG A 184 22.72 -6.33 24.37
CA ARG A 184 24.13 -6.78 24.25
C ARG A 184 24.43 -8.02 23.37
N GLY A 185 23.47 -8.57 22.61
CA GLY A 185 23.59 -9.98 22.17
C GLY A 185 23.55 -10.33 20.68
N LEU A 186 23.01 -9.49 19.80
CA LEU A 186 22.82 -9.85 18.39
C LEU A 186 23.43 -8.78 17.50
N THR A 187 24.61 -9.06 16.97
CA THR A 187 25.37 -8.17 16.06
C THR A 187 24.59 -7.76 14.81
N PHE A 188 23.55 -8.51 14.41
CA PHE A 188 22.61 -8.13 13.34
C PHE A 188 21.49 -7.17 13.77
N LEU A 189 21.20 -7.04 15.07
CA LEU A 189 20.10 -6.25 15.64
C LEU A 189 20.58 -5.13 16.57
N SER A 190 21.89 -5.04 16.83
CA SER A 190 22.50 -4.10 17.78
C SER A 190 22.92 -2.76 17.16
N ASN A 191 22.74 -2.58 15.85
CA ASN A 191 23.11 -1.35 15.16
C ASN A 191 21.98 -0.32 15.33
N GLY A 192 22.34 0.94 15.62
CA GLY A 192 21.41 2.06 15.75
C GLY A 192 20.51 2.32 14.52
N GLU A 193 20.69 1.55 13.46
CA GLU A 193 19.87 1.51 12.24
C GLU A 193 18.47 0.94 12.48
N TRP A 194 18.28 -0.04 13.37
CA TRP A 194 16.95 -0.55 13.71
C TRP A 194 16.06 0.50 14.36
N ILE A 195 16.66 1.36 15.20
CA ILE A 195 15.99 2.52 15.79
C ILE A 195 15.55 3.48 14.67
N ARG A 196 16.38 3.71 13.65
CA ARG A 196 16.02 4.54 12.49
C ARG A 196 14.87 3.96 11.66
N TYR A 197 14.84 2.65 11.44
CA TYR A 197 13.71 1.99 10.77
C TYR A 197 12.41 2.10 11.58
N LEU A 198 12.50 2.03 12.91
CA LEU A 198 11.34 2.26 13.78
C LEU A 198 10.86 3.72 13.73
N LEU A 199 11.77 4.70 13.62
CA LEU A 199 11.41 6.10 13.41
C LEU A 199 10.63 6.29 12.10
N ILE A 200 11.07 5.66 11.00
CA ILE A 200 10.33 5.70 9.73
C ILE A 200 8.95 5.05 9.87
N ALA A 201 8.86 3.88 10.51
CA ALA A 201 7.58 3.22 10.75
C ALA A 201 6.63 4.05 11.62
N ARG A 202 7.16 4.83 12.58
CA ARG A 202 6.39 5.81 13.36
C ARG A 202 5.86 6.94 12.48
N MET A 203 6.66 7.47 11.55
CA MET A 203 6.20 8.47 10.58
C MET A 203 5.10 7.94 9.66
N LEU A 204 5.09 6.64 9.32
CA LEU A 204 3.99 6.03 8.57
C LEU A 204 2.64 6.14 9.29
N ARG A 205 2.61 6.26 10.63
CA ARG A 205 1.37 6.53 11.37
C ARG A 205 0.76 7.89 11.02
N LEU A 206 1.56 8.87 10.59
CA LEU A 206 1.07 10.18 10.18
C LEU A 206 0.20 10.11 8.93
N ILE A 207 0.34 9.06 8.11
CA ILE A 207 -0.55 8.80 6.96
C ILE A 207 -2.01 8.67 7.43
N ARG A 208 -2.25 8.21 8.66
CA ARG A 208 -3.60 8.15 9.26
C ARG A 208 -4.22 9.54 9.40
N LEU A 209 -3.42 10.58 9.64
CA LEU A 209 -3.91 11.96 9.72
C LEU A 209 -4.51 12.40 8.38
N LEU A 210 -3.86 12.04 7.27
CA LEU A 210 -4.38 12.32 5.93
C LEU A 210 -5.72 11.62 5.74
N MET A 211 -5.87 10.37 6.19
CA MET A 211 -7.13 9.63 6.05
C MET A 211 -8.30 10.18 6.89
N HIS A 212 -8.03 11.04 7.88
CA HIS A 212 -9.09 11.69 8.67
C HIS A 212 -9.73 12.88 7.96
N VAL A 213 -9.03 13.46 6.97
CA VAL A 213 -9.54 14.55 6.15
C VAL A 213 -10.34 13.96 5.00
N GLN A 214 -11.63 14.31 4.90
CA GLN A 214 -12.55 13.76 3.90
C GLN A 214 -12.01 13.84 2.46
N GLN A 215 -11.33 14.93 2.09
CA GLN A 215 -10.75 15.13 0.77
C GLN A 215 -9.61 14.15 0.47
N TYR A 216 -8.71 13.93 1.43
CA TYR A 216 -7.58 12.99 1.25
C TYR A 216 -8.04 11.53 1.39
N ARG A 217 -9.10 11.25 2.15
CA ARG A 217 -9.66 9.90 2.27
C ARG A 217 -10.12 9.35 0.92
N ALA A 218 -10.88 10.14 0.15
CA ALA A 218 -11.31 9.74 -1.20
C ALA A 218 -10.10 9.46 -2.09
N PHE A 219 -9.15 10.40 -2.13
CA PHE A 219 -7.91 10.25 -2.88
C PHE A 219 -7.10 8.99 -2.52
N VAL A 220 -6.89 8.73 -1.22
CA VAL A 220 -6.14 7.56 -0.77
C VAL A 220 -6.91 6.27 -1.04
N ALA A 221 -8.24 6.28 -0.89
CA ALA A 221 -9.07 5.12 -1.20
C ALA A 221 -8.98 4.77 -2.70
N THR A 222 -9.19 5.74 -3.58
CA THR A 222 -9.03 5.56 -5.04
C THR A 222 -7.61 5.13 -5.39
N PHE A 223 -6.58 5.73 -4.79
CA PHE A 223 -5.21 5.32 -5.06
C PHE A 223 -4.95 3.86 -4.64
N LEU A 224 -5.44 3.44 -3.46
CA LEU A 224 -5.28 2.07 -2.97
C LEU A 224 -6.12 1.06 -3.76
N THR A 225 -7.26 1.45 -4.34
CA THR A 225 -8.04 0.57 -5.24
C THR A 225 -7.39 0.43 -6.61
N LEU A 226 -6.63 1.43 -7.07
CA LEU A 226 -5.87 1.40 -8.31
C LEU A 226 -4.60 0.53 -8.22
N ILE A 227 -3.97 0.41 -7.04
CA ILE A 227 -2.74 -0.39 -6.86
C ILE A 227 -2.91 -1.84 -7.36
N PRO A 228 -3.93 -2.62 -6.93
CA PRO A 228 -4.14 -3.98 -7.43
C PRO A 228 -4.27 -4.05 -8.95
N SER A 229 -4.96 -3.08 -9.55
CA SER A 229 -5.16 -3.03 -11.00
C SER A 229 -3.87 -2.68 -11.75
N LEU A 230 -2.93 -1.97 -11.12
CA LEU A 230 -1.59 -1.68 -11.66
C LEU A 230 -0.61 -2.84 -11.52
N MET A 231 -0.81 -3.75 -10.57
CA MET A 231 0.13 -4.84 -10.27
C MET A 231 0.46 -5.74 -11.46
N PRO A 232 -0.47 -6.14 -12.35
CA PRO A 232 -0.13 -6.94 -13.53
C PRO A 232 0.86 -6.24 -14.46
N TYR A 233 0.71 -4.93 -14.65
CA TYR A 233 1.56 -4.14 -15.54
C TYR A 233 2.95 -3.90 -14.92
N LEU A 234 2.99 -3.55 -13.63
CA LEU A 234 4.23 -3.44 -12.88
C LEU A 234 4.98 -4.78 -12.80
N GLY A 235 4.24 -5.88 -12.59
CA GLY A 235 4.78 -7.24 -12.63
C GLY A 235 5.35 -7.60 -14.01
N THR A 236 4.73 -7.16 -15.09
CA THR A 236 5.26 -7.36 -16.45
C THR A 236 6.58 -6.60 -16.65
N ILE A 237 6.66 -5.33 -16.23
CA ILE A 237 7.92 -4.56 -16.26
C ILE A 237 8.99 -5.27 -15.42
N PHE A 238 8.63 -5.72 -14.22
CA PHE A 238 9.55 -6.44 -13.33
C PHE A 238 10.10 -7.73 -13.96
N CYS A 239 9.25 -8.53 -14.60
CA CYS A 239 9.68 -9.73 -15.33
C CYS A 239 10.66 -9.39 -16.47
N VAL A 240 10.39 -8.34 -17.24
CA VAL A 240 11.32 -7.88 -18.29
C VAL A 240 12.65 -7.42 -17.69
N MET A 241 12.62 -6.69 -16.57
CA MET A 241 13.85 -6.32 -15.85
C MET A 241 14.64 -7.54 -15.38
N CYS A 242 13.98 -8.60 -14.87
CA CYS A 242 14.66 -9.84 -14.49
C CYS A 242 15.38 -10.52 -15.65
N ILE A 243 14.74 -10.57 -16.84
CA ILE A 243 15.33 -11.13 -18.05
C ILE A 243 16.55 -10.29 -18.46
N TYR A 244 16.41 -8.96 -18.53
CA TYR A 244 17.51 -8.06 -18.86
C TYR A 244 18.63 -8.09 -17.83
N CYS A 245 18.33 -8.29 -16.55
CA CYS A 245 19.33 -8.39 -15.49
C CYS A 245 20.17 -9.64 -15.69
N SER A 246 19.52 -10.77 -15.94
CA SER A 246 20.19 -12.04 -16.22
C SER A 246 21.11 -11.94 -17.44
N LEU A 247 20.64 -11.29 -18.52
CA LEU A 247 21.46 -11.01 -19.70
C LEU A 247 22.61 -10.05 -19.39
N GLY A 248 22.35 -8.98 -18.64
CA GLY A 248 23.33 -7.97 -18.27
C GLY A 248 24.46 -8.56 -17.44
N VAL A 249 24.16 -9.40 -16.45
CA VAL A 249 25.16 -10.09 -15.64
C VAL A 249 26.00 -11.06 -16.49
N GLN A 250 25.39 -11.78 -17.43
CA GLN A 250 26.12 -12.71 -18.31
C GLN A 250 27.03 -12.00 -19.31
N ILE A 251 26.63 -10.84 -19.83
CA ILE A 251 27.38 -10.10 -20.86
C ILE A 251 28.41 -9.15 -20.23
N PHE A 252 28.04 -8.49 -19.13
CA PHE A 252 28.79 -7.39 -18.52
C PHE A 252 29.34 -7.68 -17.12
N GLY A 253 29.14 -8.90 -16.62
CA GLY A 253 29.61 -9.30 -15.30
C GLY A 253 31.13 -9.23 -15.17
N GLY A 254 31.60 -8.62 -14.08
CA GLY A 254 33.03 -8.52 -13.75
C GLY A 254 33.81 -7.47 -14.54
N ILE A 255 33.14 -6.67 -15.38
CA ILE A 255 33.79 -5.61 -16.17
C ILE A 255 34.06 -4.37 -15.30
N VAL A 256 33.12 -4.01 -14.43
CA VAL A 256 33.19 -2.83 -13.54
C VAL A 256 33.82 -3.24 -12.22
N ASN A 257 35.14 -3.39 -12.19
CA ASN A 257 35.89 -3.81 -11.01
C ASN A 257 37.05 -2.85 -10.74
N ALA A 258 37.36 -2.59 -9.46
CA ALA A 258 38.40 -1.64 -9.04
C ALA A 258 39.81 -1.92 -9.60
N GLY A 259 40.08 -3.15 -10.07
CA GLY A 259 41.35 -3.54 -10.69
C GLY A 259 41.43 -3.38 -12.21
N ASN A 260 40.38 -2.89 -12.89
CA ASN A 260 40.39 -2.76 -14.35
C ASN A 260 40.90 -1.35 -14.77
N PRO A 261 42.06 -1.27 -15.45
CA PRO A 261 42.71 0.01 -15.79
C PRO A 261 41.92 0.83 -16.83
N ASN A 262 40.97 0.23 -17.54
CA ASN A 262 40.13 0.94 -18.51
C ASN A 262 38.93 1.66 -17.85
N LEU A 263 38.73 1.51 -16.53
CA LEU A 263 37.70 2.28 -15.80
C LEU A 263 38.14 3.70 -15.44
N SER A 264 39.42 3.91 -15.14
CA SER A 264 39.93 5.24 -14.78
C SER A 264 39.85 6.17 -15.99
N GLY A 265 38.95 7.15 -15.93
CA GLY A 265 38.65 8.11 -17.00
C GLY A 265 37.36 7.82 -17.78
N THR A 266 36.50 6.93 -17.29
CA THR A 266 35.11 6.81 -17.76
C THR A 266 34.18 7.62 -16.88
N ASP A 267 33.11 8.15 -17.47
CA ASP A 267 32.07 8.92 -16.76
C ASP A 267 31.48 8.13 -15.56
N LEU A 268 31.44 6.79 -15.64
CA LEU A 268 31.06 5.91 -14.52
C LEU A 268 31.94 6.09 -13.26
N SER A 269 33.24 6.29 -13.44
CA SER A 269 34.18 6.51 -12.34
C SER A 269 34.16 7.96 -11.85
N ASP A 270 33.97 8.91 -12.76
CA ASP A 270 33.99 10.34 -12.44
C ASP A 270 32.72 10.76 -11.68
N ASP A 271 31.58 10.15 -11.99
CA ASP A 271 30.29 10.40 -11.32
C ASP A 271 30.02 9.48 -10.10
N ASP A 272 31.00 8.67 -9.67
CA ASP A 272 30.90 7.70 -8.56
C ASP A 272 29.74 6.68 -8.73
N TYR A 273 29.42 6.30 -9.97
CA TYR A 273 28.37 5.34 -10.31
C TYR A 273 28.85 3.87 -10.33
N LEU A 274 30.02 3.59 -9.74
CA LEU A 274 30.63 2.25 -9.71
C LEU A 274 29.77 1.20 -8.99
N LEU A 275 28.85 1.64 -8.12
CA LEU A 275 27.89 0.76 -7.44
C LEU A 275 26.78 0.26 -8.38
N PHE A 276 26.42 1.06 -9.39
CA PHE A 276 25.38 0.72 -10.37
C PHE A 276 25.99 -0.06 -11.54
N ASN A 277 26.31 -1.32 -11.26
CA ASN A 277 26.94 -2.24 -12.21
C ASN A 277 26.13 -3.53 -12.42
N PHE A 278 26.63 -4.38 -13.31
CA PHE A 278 26.06 -5.71 -13.63
C PHE A 278 26.93 -6.86 -13.10
N ASN A 279 27.74 -6.64 -12.06
CA ASN A 279 28.57 -7.72 -11.50
C ASN A 279 27.73 -8.75 -10.73
N ASP A 280 26.69 -8.30 -10.04
CA ASP A 280 25.76 -9.13 -9.29
C ASP A 280 24.32 -8.87 -9.71
N TYR A 281 23.44 -9.84 -9.46
CA TYR A 281 22.03 -9.73 -9.81
C TYR A 281 21.30 -8.56 -9.10
N PRO A 282 21.49 -8.30 -7.79
CA PRO A 282 20.86 -7.16 -7.13
C PRO A 282 21.38 -5.81 -7.64
N ASN A 283 22.70 -5.70 -7.84
CA ASN A 283 23.35 -4.54 -8.47
C ASN A 283 22.76 -4.25 -9.85
N GLY A 284 22.63 -5.31 -10.68
CA GLY A 284 22.04 -5.22 -12.01
C GLY A 284 20.57 -4.81 -11.98
N MET A 285 19.79 -5.27 -11.00
CA MET A 285 18.39 -4.87 -10.84
C MET A 285 18.25 -3.38 -10.51
N VAL A 286 19.05 -2.86 -9.57
CA VAL A 286 19.06 -1.43 -9.23
C VAL A 286 19.55 -0.58 -10.41
N THR A 287 20.56 -1.07 -11.14
CA THR A 287 21.05 -0.41 -12.36
C THR A 287 19.98 -0.33 -13.43
N LEU A 288 19.27 -1.42 -13.73
CA LEU A 288 18.15 -1.41 -14.67
C LEU A 288 17.01 -0.50 -14.22
N PHE A 289 16.78 -0.40 -12.91
CA PHE A 289 15.81 0.54 -12.37
C PHE A 289 16.22 1.99 -12.61
N ASN A 290 17.49 2.36 -12.43
CA ASN A 290 17.99 3.69 -12.82
C ASN A 290 17.83 3.96 -14.32
N LEU A 291 18.07 2.96 -15.16
CA LEU A 291 17.81 3.05 -16.61
C LEU A 291 16.31 3.20 -16.92
N LEU A 292 15.42 2.55 -16.16
CA LEU A 292 13.96 2.68 -16.28
C LEU A 292 13.49 4.10 -15.94
N VAL A 293 14.05 4.71 -14.89
CA VAL A 293 13.73 6.09 -14.48
C VAL A 293 14.28 7.13 -15.48
N MET A 294 15.16 6.72 -16.39
CA MET A 294 15.81 7.56 -17.42
C MET A 294 16.71 8.67 -16.85
N GLY A 295 17.19 8.53 -15.61
CA GLY A 295 18.18 9.43 -15.03
C GLY A 295 19.58 9.07 -15.51
N ASN A 296 20.25 9.97 -16.23
CA ASN A 296 21.64 9.84 -16.70
C ASN A 296 22.00 8.53 -17.43
N TRP A 297 21.01 7.83 -17.99
CA TRP A 297 21.16 6.50 -18.60
C TRP A 297 22.26 6.41 -19.69
N GLN A 298 22.55 7.54 -20.36
CA GLN A 298 23.61 7.66 -21.36
C GLN A 298 25.00 7.37 -20.79
N VAL A 299 25.25 7.66 -19.51
CA VAL A 299 26.54 7.44 -18.83
C VAL A 299 26.86 5.95 -18.78
N TRP A 300 25.90 5.12 -18.36
CA TRP A 300 26.05 3.66 -18.38
C TRP A 300 26.24 3.15 -19.80
N MET A 301 25.40 3.57 -20.75
CA MET A 301 25.48 3.10 -22.13
C MET A 301 26.84 3.39 -22.76
N GLN A 302 27.34 4.62 -22.62
CA GLN A 302 28.62 5.04 -23.18
C GLN A 302 29.79 4.34 -22.49
N SER A 303 29.79 4.34 -21.15
CA SER A 303 30.87 3.72 -20.38
C SER A 303 30.95 2.21 -20.61
N TYR A 304 29.81 1.50 -20.68
CA TYR A 304 29.82 0.07 -21.00
C TYR A 304 30.28 -0.22 -22.43
N LYS A 305 30.00 0.66 -23.40
CA LYS A 305 30.55 0.54 -24.75
C LYS A 305 32.07 0.74 -24.76
N ASP A 306 32.59 1.66 -23.96
CA ASP A 306 34.03 1.92 -23.87
C ASP A 306 34.75 0.78 -23.15
N LEU A 307 34.12 0.19 -22.13
CA LEU A 307 34.66 -0.94 -21.38
C LEU A 307 34.64 -2.27 -22.16
N THR A 308 33.62 -2.54 -22.96
CA THR A 308 33.58 -3.75 -23.81
C THR A 308 34.35 -3.57 -25.11
N GLY A 309 34.57 -2.33 -25.56
CA GLY A 309 35.16 -1.99 -26.85
C GLY A 309 34.27 -2.33 -28.07
N THR A 310 33.03 -2.79 -27.86
CA THR A 310 32.15 -3.26 -28.95
C THR A 310 30.91 -2.37 -29.10
N ARG A 311 30.55 -2.06 -30.35
CA ARG A 311 29.32 -1.27 -30.64
C ARG A 311 28.03 -2.05 -30.37
N TRP A 312 28.11 -3.38 -30.29
CA TRP A 312 26.97 -4.24 -29.98
C TRP A 312 26.39 -3.99 -28.58
N THR A 313 27.17 -3.40 -27.67
CA THR A 313 26.68 -2.95 -26.36
C THR A 313 25.52 -1.96 -26.47
N TYR A 314 25.52 -1.07 -27.48
CA TYR A 314 24.40 -0.16 -27.71
C TYR A 314 23.08 -0.89 -27.97
N ALA A 315 23.14 -2.07 -28.61
CA ALA A 315 21.93 -2.83 -28.91
C ALA A 315 21.20 -3.25 -27.63
N TYR A 316 21.93 -3.60 -26.57
CA TYR A 316 21.35 -3.97 -25.27
C TYR A 316 20.61 -2.79 -24.61
N PHE A 317 21.25 -1.62 -24.53
CA PHE A 317 20.65 -0.45 -23.89
C PHE A 317 19.50 0.14 -24.72
N VAL A 318 19.64 0.18 -26.05
CA VAL A 318 18.59 0.66 -26.95
C VAL A 318 17.40 -0.31 -26.94
N SER A 319 17.62 -1.63 -26.96
CA SER A 319 16.51 -2.59 -26.90
C SER A 319 15.76 -2.51 -25.57
N PHE A 320 16.47 -2.32 -24.45
CA PHE A 320 15.86 -2.09 -23.14
C PHE A 320 15.00 -0.83 -23.14
N TYR A 321 15.52 0.28 -23.68
CA TYR A 321 14.79 1.54 -23.79
C TYR A 321 13.50 1.39 -24.61
N LEU A 322 13.58 0.75 -25.78
CA LEU A 322 12.42 0.56 -26.66
C LEU A 322 11.33 -0.31 -25.99
N ILE A 323 11.71 -1.42 -25.38
CA ILE A 323 10.75 -2.35 -24.78
C ILE A 323 10.19 -1.80 -23.47
N THR A 324 11.03 -1.31 -22.58
CA THR A 324 10.58 -0.97 -21.22
C THR A 324 10.07 0.47 -21.14
N VAL A 325 10.78 1.44 -21.73
CA VAL A 325 10.42 2.86 -21.59
C VAL A 325 9.39 3.28 -22.63
N LEU A 326 9.62 3.00 -23.91
CA LEU A 326 8.67 3.44 -24.95
C LEU A 326 7.39 2.60 -25.00
N LEU A 327 7.46 1.30 -24.73
CA LEU A 327 6.29 0.43 -24.79
C LEU A 327 5.66 0.26 -23.41
N LEU A 328 6.34 -0.38 -22.45
CA LEU A 328 5.71 -0.76 -21.18
C LEU A 328 5.38 0.42 -20.27
N LEU A 329 6.27 1.40 -20.12
CA LEU A 329 6.00 2.58 -19.27
C LEU A 329 4.85 3.41 -19.84
N ASN A 330 4.80 3.61 -21.16
CA ASN A 330 3.70 4.31 -21.81
C ASN A 330 2.37 3.55 -21.71
N LEU A 331 2.41 2.21 -21.72
CA LEU A 331 1.24 1.38 -21.46
C LEU A 331 0.73 1.57 -20.02
N VAL A 332 1.62 1.58 -19.02
CA VAL A 332 1.24 1.88 -17.63
C VAL A 332 0.62 3.28 -17.52
N VAL A 333 1.20 4.29 -18.16
CA VAL A 333 0.66 5.65 -18.17
C VAL A 333 -0.74 5.68 -18.79
N ALA A 334 -0.95 5.02 -19.92
CA ALA A 334 -2.26 4.93 -20.56
C ALA A 334 -3.30 4.28 -19.64
N PHE A 335 -2.94 3.18 -18.98
CA PHE A 335 -3.84 2.49 -18.04
C PHE A 335 -4.17 3.36 -16.81
N VAL A 336 -3.18 4.06 -16.23
CA VAL A 336 -3.43 4.97 -15.09
C VAL A 336 -4.42 6.07 -15.49
N LEU A 337 -4.27 6.64 -16.69
CA LEU A 337 -5.18 7.66 -17.20
C LEU A 337 -6.60 7.12 -17.38
N GLU A 338 -6.74 5.93 -17.98
CA GLU A 338 -8.04 5.28 -18.17
C GLU A 338 -8.74 4.97 -16.86
N ALA A 339 -8.00 4.42 -15.88
CA ALA A 339 -8.55 4.13 -14.57
C ALA A 339 -8.93 5.39 -13.79
N PHE A 340 -8.19 6.50 -13.98
CA PHE A 340 -8.53 7.79 -13.40
C PHE A 340 -9.80 8.40 -14.03
N PHE A 341 -9.95 8.32 -15.36
CA PHE A 341 -11.17 8.77 -16.03
C PHE A 341 -12.39 7.96 -15.60
N ALA A 342 -12.25 6.64 -15.47
CA ALA A 342 -13.32 5.79 -14.95
C ALA A 342 -13.77 6.20 -13.54
N GLU A 343 -12.84 6.51 -12.64
CA GLU A 343 -13.19 6.98 -11.30
C GLU A 343 -13.87 8.36 -11.33
N MET A 344 -13.39 9.28 -12.16
CA MET A 344 -14.02 10.59 -12.32
C MET A 344 -15.46 10.48 -12.84
N ASP A 345 -15.71 9.57 -13.78
CA ASP A 345 -17.04 9.31 -14.32
C ASP A 345 -17.97 8.74 -13.24
N LEU A 346 -17.46 7.84 -12.37
CA LEU A 346 -18.20 7.32 -11.22
C LEU A 346 -18.56 8.44 -10.22
N GLU A 347 -17.61 9.29 -9.82
CA GLU A 347 -17.88 10.42 -8.92
C GLU A 347 -18.88 11.42 -9.53
N SER A 348 -18.82 11.64 -10.85
CA SER A 348 -19.76 12.53 -11.54
C SER A 348 -21.18 11.97 -11.56
N SER A 349 -21.31 10.64 -11.69
CA SER A 349 -22.58 9.92 -11.67
C SER A 349 -23.23 10.00 -10.29
N GLU A 350 -22.45 9.79 -9.22
CA GLU A 350 -22.93 9.94 -7.83
C GLU A 350 -23.41 11.38 -7.54
N LYS A 351 -22.69 12.40 -8.04
CA LYS A 351 -23.09 13.82 -7.87
C LYS A 351 -24.30 14.23 -8.72
N SER A 352 -24.66 13.46 -9.75
CA SER A 352 -25.87 13.74 -10.54
C SER A 352 -27.15 13.20 -9.89
N GLU A 353 -27.04 12.22 -8.99
CA GLU A 353 -28.16 11.70 -8.20
C GLU A 353 -28.45 12.56 -6.95
N ASP A 354 -27.41 13.07 -6.28
CA ASP A 354 -27.51 14.05 -5.20
C ASP A 354 -27.33 15.47 -5.76
N GLY A 355 -28.42 16.19 -6.07
CA GLY A 355 -28.45 17.47 -6.81
C GLY A 355 -27.67 18.70 -6.29
N GLU A 356 -26.41 18.56 -5.86
CA GLU A 356 -25.47 19.64 -5.61
C GLU A 356 -24.34 19.66 -6.65
N VAL A 357 -24.51 20.51 -7.67
CA VAL A 357 -23.40 20.90 -8.55
C VAL A 357 -22.45 21.82 -7.77
N LYS A 358 -21.35 21.27 -7.27
CA LYS A 358 -20.09 22.01 -7.07
C LYS A 358 -19.02 21.41 -7.97
N VAL A 359 -18.88 21.99 -9.16
CA VAL A 359 -17.67 21.86 -9.97
C VAL A 359 -16.55 22.58 -9.21
N SER A 360 -15.74 21.83 -8.47
CA SER A 360 -14.44 22.32 -8.05
C SER A 360 -13.42 21.83 -9.07
N GLY A 361 -13.04 22.71 -9.98
CA GLY A 361 -11.96 22.48 -10.92
C GLY A 361 -10.65 22.23 -10.18
N TYR A 362 -10.29 20.96 -10.03
CA TYR A 362 -8.91 20.54 -9.76
C TYR A 362 -8.38 19.81 -11.00
N ASP A 363 -8.52 20.48 -12.14
CA ASP A 363 -7.97 20.09 -13.42
C ASP A 363 -6.43 20.18 -13.39
N PHE A 364 -5.78 19.18 -14.00
CA PHE A 364 -4.39 19.18 -14.45
C PHE A 364 -3.26 19.13 -13.40
N GLY A 365 -3.40 19.81 -12.25
CA GLY A 365 -2.38 19.81 -11.20
C GLY A 365 -2.19 18.45 -10.52
N LEU A 366 -3.28 17.68 -10.39
CA LEU A 366 -3.31 16.40 -9.66
C LEU A 366 -2.64 15.25 -10.44
N ALA A 367 -2.78 15.22 -11.77
CA ALA A 367 -2.07 14.26 -12.62
C ALA A 367 -0.56 14.54 -12.65
N PHE A 368 -0.16 15.81 -12.65
CA PHE A 368 1.24 16.21 -12.52
C PHE A 368 1.80 15.89 -11.11
N PHE A 369 0.99 16.08 -10.06
CA PHE A 369 1.38 15.76 -8.68
C PHE A 369 1.43 14.25 -8.41
N LEU A 370 0.54 13.46 -8.99
CA LEU A 370 0.58 11.99 -8.96
C LEU A 370 1.73 11.44 -9.81
N TRP A 371 2.05 12.06 -10.95
CA TRP A 371 3.27 11.75 -11.70
C TRP A 371 4.53 12.09 -10.88
N LEU A 372 4.50 13.21 -10.15
CA LEU A 372 5.57 13.61 -9.23
C LEU A 372 5.69 12.65 -8.05
N ILE A 373 4.58 12.20 -7.45
CA ILE A 373 4.53 11.19 -6.37
C ILE A 373 4.96 9.83 -6.89
N PHE A 374 4.58 9.42 -8.10
CA PHE A 374 5.05 8.16 -8.67
C PHE A 374 6.55 8.23 -8.93
N LYS A 375 7.06 9.35 -9.45
CA LYS A 375 8.51 9.63 -9.54
C LYS A 375 9.18 9.72 -8.17
N PHE A 376 8.55 10.33 -7.17
CA PHE A 376 9.08 10.47 -5.81
C PHE A 376 9.04 9.16 -5.04
N SER A 377 8.06 8.30 -5.27
CA SER A 377 7.93 6.98 -4.67
C SER A 377 8.90 6.02 -5.35
N LEU A 378 9.12 6.15 -6.66
CA LEU A 378 10.25 5.53 -7.36
C LEU A 378 11.58 6.04 -6.77
N CYS A 379 11.72 7.35 -6.56
CA CYS A 379 12.92 7.98 -5.99
C CYS A 379 13.12 7.63 -4.50
N PHE A 380 12.05 7.39 -3.74
CA PHE A 380 12.09 6.94 -2.35
C PHE A 380 12.44 5.45 -2.28
N ILE A 381 11.95 4.64 -3.23
CA ILE A 381 12.42 3.27 -3.43
C ILE A 381 13.89 3.26 -3.90
N VAL A 382 14.32 4.19 -4.77
CA VAL A 382 15.74 4.42 -5.12
C VAL A 382 16.51 4.79 -3.85
N LEU A 383 16.02 5.71 -3.01
CA LEU A 383 16.71 6.19 -1.82
C LEU A 383 16.83 5.08 -0.78
N VAL A 384 15.78 4.28 -0.59
CA VAL A 384 15.76 3.13 0.33
C VAL A 384 16.65 2.01 -0.21
N LEU A 385 16.64 1.73 -1.52
CA LEU A 385 17.55 0.76 -2.14
C LEU A 385 19.00 1.23 -2.13
N ASP A 386 19.27 2.52 -2.36
CA ASP A 386 20.60 3.14 -2.37
C ASP A 386 21.19 3.24 -0.96
N ILE A 387 20.37 3.51 0.06
CA ILE A 387 20.75 3.39 1.48
C ILE A 387 21.09 1.93 1.79
N HIS A 388 20.24 0.97 1.40
CA HIS A 388 20.48 -0.44 1.65
C HIS A 388 21.72 -0.97 0.92
N PHE A 389 22.03 -0.42 -0.26
CA PHE A 389 23.22 -0.76 -1.05
C PHE A 389 24.51 -0.10 -0.53
N ARG A 390 24.44 1.13 -0.04
CA ARG A 390 25.57 1.78 0.67
C ARG A 390 25.94 1.07 1.96
N GLU A 391 24.96 0.50 2.67
CA GLU A 391 25.22 -0.27 3.89
C GLU A 391 25.83 -1.66 3.59
N LEU A 392 25.38 -2.35 2.54
CA LEU A 392 26.04 -3.58 2.05
C LEU A 392 27.51 -3.35 1.65
N LYS A 393 27.85 -2.15 1.17
CA LYS A 393 29.23 -1.74 0.85
C LYS A 393 30.08 -1.51 2.12
N PHE A 394 29.48 -1.09 3.23
CA PHE A 394 30.19 -0.86 4.49
C PHE A 394 30.51 -2.16 5.23
N ASP A 395 29.63 -3.17 5.12
CA ASP A 395 29.82 -4.51 5.69
C ASP A 395 30.78 -5.40 4.89
N LEU A 396 31.03 -5.09 3.61
CA LEU A 396 32.00 -5.80 2.77
C LEU A 396 33.41 -5.18 2.78
N LEU A 397 33.57 -3.98 3.34
CA LEU A 397 34.84 -3.24 3.41
C LEU A 397 35.41 -3.11 4.83
N ASN A 398 34.70 -3.61 5.85
CA ASN A 398 35.21 -3.90 7.20
C ASN A 398 35.21 -5.41 7.44
#